data_AF-A0A1C7N799-F1
#
_entry.id   AF-A0A1C7N799-F1
#
_cell.length_a   1.000
_cell.length_b   1.000
_cell.length_c   1.000
_cell.angle_alpha   90.00
_cell.angle_beta   90.00
_cell.angle_gamma   90.00
#
_symmetry.space_group_name_H-M   'P 1'
#
loop_
_entity.id
_entity.type
_entity.pdbx_description
1 polymer ?
#
loop_
_entity_poly.entity_id
_entity_poly.type
_entity_poly.pdbx_seq_one_letter_code
_entity_poly.pdbx_strand_id
1 'polypeptide(L)'
;MPRKRHAIEEEVTLTSHDNIKPRERKRRKQNETSVFNTKPVTSETKTATLETKTATTQLNTTTDPENNSDSSVIEIFSDHEDETEKRPKTARIAGSNVTIEKNDLKYLKPRQWLNDTIVDFVLQMYLDQYKLHSEVYISNSFFYSRLNQMSQDAGRKSSFDAIKRWIQYDKIFSKKLWLIPACEDHHWYLIAVVNPGKKKQFIAVMDSLNRYNASGKAMTLIKDFLSCKYLEENGKTIPPIKTLVRPIPVQENNHDCGLHLLRSVQLLMLHRSKTLELLRLIINIKGHEVDSDRLWQSTPVPSRKQLRQALIRLIKS
;
A
#
# COMPACT_ATOMS: atom_id res chain seq x y z
N MET A 1 3.35 82.61 -13.54
CA MET A 1 2.07 81.90 -13.80
C MET A 1 2.35 80.77 -14.76
N PRO A 2 1.79 79.55 -14.63
CA PRO A 2 1.04 78.88 -13.53
C PRO A 2 1.84 77.64 -13.02
N ARG A 3 1.43 76.71 -12.14
CA ARG A 3 0.55 76.63 -10.96
C ARG A 3 0.98 75.35 -10.19
N LYS A 4 0.96 75.44 -8.85
CA LYS A 4 1.18 74.39 -7.84
C LYS A 4 0.27 73.18 -8.01
N ARG A 5 0.66 72.02 -7.45
CA ARG A 5 -0.17 71.19 -6.56
C ARG A 5 0.71 70.42 -5.55
N HIS A 6 0.44 70.68 -4.28
CA HIS A 6 1.03 70.06 -3.10
C HIS A 6 0.40 68.69 -2.83
N ALA A 7 1.20 67.83 -2.20
CA ALA A 7 0.80 66.58 -1.56
C ALA A 7 -0.18 66.83 -0.41
N ILE A 8 -1.12 65.90 -0.23
CA ILE A 8 -1.97 65.79 0.96
C ILE A 8 -1.69 64.39 1.53
N GLU A 9 -1.11 64.38 2.73
CA GLU A 9 -1.07 63.24 3.63
C GLU A 9 -2.46 63.11 4.28
N GLU A 10 -3.03 61.91 4.27
CA GLU A 10 -4.18 61.58 5.12
C GLU A 10 -3.73 60.68 6.27
N GLU A 11 -3.67 61.30 7.43
CA GLU A 11 -3.59 60.71 8.76
C GLU A 11 -5.02 60.31 9.17
N VAL A 12 -5.27 59.02 9.46
CA VAL A 12 -6.52 58.57 10.08
C VAL A 12 -6.23 58.10 11.49
N THR A 13 -6.66 58.94 12.42
CA THR A 13 -6.60 58.75 13.88
C THR A 13 -7.73 57.84 14.37
N LEU A 14 -7.39 57.08 15.41
CA LEU A 14 -8.24 56.17 16.18
C LEU A 14 -9.34 56.91 16.97
N THR A 15 -10.54 56.34 16.97
CA THR A 15 -11.51 56.50 18.08
C THR A 15 -12.15 55.16 18.46
N SER A 16 -11.86 54.75 19.70
CA SER A 16 -12.69 53.99 20.66
C SER A 16 -14.18 54.37 20.63
N HIS A 17 -15.19 53.60 21.03
CA HIS A 17 -15.40 52.37 21.79
C HIS A 17 -16.84 51.94 21.47
N ASP A 18 -17.16 50.64 21.38
CA ASP A 18 -18.43 50.15 21.89
C ASP A 18 -18.36 48.65 22.26
N ASN A 19 -18.72 48.40 23.52
CA ASN A 19 -18.62 47.11 24.22
C ASN A 19 -19.78 46.19 23.82
N ILE A 20 -19.50 45.05 23.21
CA ILE A 20 -20.45 43.94 23.09
C ILE A 20 -19.87 42.70 23.80
N LYS A 21 -20.47 42.36 24.94
CA LYS A 21 -20.17 41.17 25.74
C LYS A 21 -20.44 39.86 24.95
N PRO A 22 -19.59 38.82 25.04
CA PRO A 22 -19.92 37.50 24.50
C PRO A 22 -20.93 36.78 25.42
N ARG A 23 -22.05 36.32 24.83
CA ARG A 23 -23.02 35.43 25.47
C ARG A 23 -22.44 34.02 25.64
N GLU A 24 -22.40 33.53 26.88
CA GLU A 24 -22.17 32.12 27.21
C GLU A 24 -23.21 31.20 26.56
N ARG A 25 -22.74 30.19 25.82
CA ARG A 25 -23.57 29.06 25.39
C ARG A 25 -23.52 27.96 26.45
N LYS A 26 -24.60 27.83 27.21
CA LYS A 26 -24.86 26.75 28.17
C LYS A 26 -24.86 25.38 27.46
N ARG A 27 -24.02 24.47 27.97
CA ARG A 27 -24.09 23.02 27.72
C ARG A 27 -25.46 22.49 28.19
N ARG A 28 -26.22 21.86 27.28
CA ARG A 28 -27.34 20.99 27.64
C ARG A 28 -26.90 19.53 27.48
N LYS A 29 -26.89 18.81 28.61
CA LYS A 29 -26.91 17.35 28.67
C LYS A 29 -28.32 16.90 28.28
N GLN A 30 -28.43 15.94 27.37
CA GLN A 30 -29.62 15.12 27.23
C GLN A 30 -29.23 13.67 27.51
N ASN A 31 -29.76 13.19 28.63
CA ASN A 31 -29.93 11.77 28.92
C ASN A 31 -31.19 11.32 28.19
N GLU A 32 -31.13 10.26 27.40
CA GLU A 32 -32.29 9.41 27.12
C GLU A 32 -31.88 7.94 27.21
N THR A 33 -32.42 7.30 28.23
CA THR A 33 -32.59 5.86 28.38
C THR A 33 -33.84 5.43 27.63
N SER A 34 -33.76 4.39 26.80
CA SER A 34 -34.86 3.42 26.68
C SER A 34 -34.33 2.03 26.30
N VAL A 35 -34.97 1.06 26.94
CA VAL A 35 -34.72 -0.39 27.02
C VAL A 35 -35.47 -1.08 25.86
N PHE A 36 -34.96 -2.17 25.30
CA PHE A 36 -35.70 -3.44 25.05
C PHE A 36 -34.82 -4.55 24.44
N ASN A 37 -34.43 -5.48 25.32
CA ASN A 37 -34.43 -6.95 25.24
C ASN A 37 -34.42 -7.69 23.88
N THR A 38 -33.51 -8.66 23.71
CA THR A 38 -33.84 -10.10 23.50
C THR A 38 -32.62 -10.99 23.78
N LYS A 39 -32.91 -12.21 24.25
CA LYS A 39 -32.09 -13.14 25.05
C LYS A 39 -30.96 -13.88 24.30
N PRO A 40 -29.97 -14.42 25.05
CA PRO A 40 -28.95 -15.35 24.55
C PRO A 40 -29.47 -16.80 24.52
N VAL A 41 -29.04 -17.57 23.53
CA VAL A 41 -29.19 -19.04 23.50
C VAL A 41 -27.87 -19.66 23.93
N THR A 42 -27.93 -20.43 25.01
CA THR A 42 -26.91 -21.33 25.53
C THR A 42 -26.87 -22.64 24.73
N SER A 43 -25.69 -23.21 24.56
CA SER A 43 -25.49 -24.66 24.74
C SER A 43 -24.02 -24.96 24.99
N GLU A 44 -23.76 -25.41 26.21
CA GLU A 44 -22.53 -26.07 26.63
C GLU A 44 -22.55 -27.51 26.11
N THR A 45 -21.38 -28.05 25.73
CA THR A 45 -21.12 -29.49 25.85
C THR A 45 -19.63 -29.69 26.12
N LYS A 46 -19.31 -30.05 27.38
CA LYS A 46 -18.09 -30.79 27.78
C LYS A 46 -18.24 -32.21 27.20
N THR A 47 -17.24 -33.00 26.83
CA THR A 47 -16.08 -33.47 27.61
C THR A 47 -15.29 -34.47 26.72
N ALA A 48 -14.08 -34.82 27.19
CA ALA A 48 -13.37 -36.11 27.02
C ALA A 48 -12.08 -36.09 26.19
N THR A 49 -11.00 -35.90 26.93
CA THR A 49 -9.62 -36.35 26.70
C THR A 49 -9.57 -37.87 26.63
N LEU A 50 -8.84 -38.45 25.67
CA LEU A 50 -8.31 -39.80 25.78
C LEU A 50 -6.92 -39.85 25.12
N GLU A 51 -5.91 -40.09 25.95
CA GLU A 51 -4.57 -40.49 25.53
C GLU A 51 -4.60 -41.95 25.10
N THR A 52 -3.82 -42.33 24.09
CA THR A 52 -3.31 -43.70 23.97
C THR A 52 -2.00 -43.69 23.19
N LYS A 53 -0.94 -44.08 23.90
CA LYS A 53 0.37 -44.45 23.38
C LYS A 53 0.26 -45.87 22.81
N THR A 54 0.90 -46.16 21.67
CA THR A 54 1.22 -47.54 21.30
C THR A 54 2.52 -47.62 20.51
N ALA A 55 3.24 -48.68 20.83
CA ALA A 55 4.64 -49.00 20.57
C ALA A 55 5.01 -49.24 19.10
N THR A 56 6.25 -48.89 18.77
CA THR A 56 6.97 -49.31 17.55
C THR A 56 7.70 -50.63 17.82
N THR A 57 7.51 -51.63 16.96
CA THR A 57 8.35 -52.84 16.90
C THR A 57 8.98 -52.92 15.51
N GLN A 58 10.30 -53.11 15.46
CA GLN A 58 11.08 -53.35 14.24
C GLN A 58 11.11 -54.85 13.91
N LEU A 59 11.22 -55.21 12.62
CA LEU A 59 11.92 -56.42 12.20
C LEU A 59 12.46 -56.31 10.77
N ASN A 60 13.74 -56.67 10.63
CA ASN A 60 14.53 -56.80 9.39
C ASN A 60 14.29 -58.15 8.69
N THR A 61 14.63 -58.27 7.40
CA THR A 61 15.44 -59.36 6.74
C THR A 61 15.40 -59.18 5.20
N THR A 62 16.48 -58.84 4.47
CA THR A 62 17.63 -59.59 3.84
C THR A 62 17.34 -60.41 2.54
N THR A 63 18.07 -60.04 1.46
CA THR A 63 18.75 -60.85 0.37
C THR A 63 17.90 -61.71 -0.61
N ASP A 64 18.10 -61.79 -1.95
CA ASP A 64 19.29 -61.74 -2.85
C ASP A 64 18.89 -61.62 -4.39
N PRO A 65 19.84 -61.58 -5.38
CA PRO A 65 19.78 -60.80 -6.65
C PRO A 65 19.82 -61.61 -7.99
N GLU A 66 19.74 -60.92 -9.16
CA GLU A 66 20.52 -61.11 -10.44
C GLU A 66 19.93 -60.28 -11.63
N ASN A 67 20.65 -59.27 -12.17
CA ASN A 67 21.35 -59.15 -13.49
C ASN A 67 20.41 -58.94 -14.74
N ASN A 68 20.59 -58.04 -15.73
CA ASN A 68 21.74 -57.39 -16.39
C ASN A 68 21.30 -56.23 -17.36
N SER A 69 22.23 -55.29 -17.64
CA SER A 69 22.45 -54.45 -18.87
C SER A 69 21.40 -53.41 -19.32
N ASP A 70 21.70 -52.18 -19.80
CA ASP A 70 22.92 -51.38 -20.01
C ASP A 70 22.49 -49.92 -20.33
N SER A 71 23.41 -48.96 -20.13
CA SER A 71 23.49 -47.60 -20.71
C SER A 71 23.39 -46.36 -19.79
N SER A 72 24.50 -45.64 -19.77
CA SER A 72 24.74 -44.20 -19.51
C SER A 72 24.71 -43.64 -18.07
N VAL A 73 25.88 -43.72 -17.43
CA VAL A 73 26.53 -42.80 -16.47
C VAL A 73 25.64 -41.72 -15.80
N ILE A 74 25.22 -42.01 -14.57
CA ILE A 74 24.88 -41.04 -13.53
C ILE A 74 25.84 -41.34 -12.37
N GLU A 75 26.73 -40.41 -12.02
CA GLU A 75 27.52 -40.53 -10.79
C GLU A 75 26.59 -40.28 -9.59
N ILE A 76 26.18 -41.39 -8.97
CA ILE A 76 25.49 -41.42 -7.69
C ILE A 76 26.58 -41.34 -6.62
N PHE A 77 26.78 -40.16 -6.04
CA PHE A 77 27.49 -40.05 -4.78
C PHE A 77 26.53 -40.39 -3.64
N SER A 78 26.94 -41.41 -2.89
CA SER A 78 26.31 -41.95 -1.68
C SER A 78 25.94 -40.89 -0.66
N ASP A 79 24.82 -41.12 0.02
CA ASP A 79 24.36 -40.40 1.21
C ASP A 79 25.47 -40.28 2.26
N HIS A 80 26.20 -39.19 2.21
CA HIS A 80 26.74 -38.54 3.38
C HIS A 80 25.99 -37.22 3.51
N GLU A 81 25.15 -37.12 4.54
CA GLU A 81 24.62 -35.85 5.00
C GLU A 81 25.82 -34.98 5.41
N ASP A 82 26.37 -34.24 4.44
CA ASP A 82 27.35 -33.21 4.73
C ASP A 82 26.61 -32.02 5.32
N GLU A 83 26.82 -31.82 6.62
CA GLU A 83 26.19 -30.84 7.49
C GLU A 83 26.63 -29.39 7.18
N THR A 84 27.05 -29.11 5.94
CA THR A 84 27.72 -27.88 5.54
C THR A 84 27.12 -27.21 4.29
N GLU A 85 25.81 -26.94 4.28
CA GLU A 85 25.32 -25.75 3.56
C GLU A 85 24.02 -25.17 4.16
N LYS A 86 24.14 -24.53 5.33
CA LYS A 86 23.10 -23.64 5.91
C LYS A 86 22.95 -22.34 5.11
N ARG A 87 22.68 -22.39 3.80
CA ARG A 87 22.22 -21.18 3.10
C ARG A 87 20.82 -20.81 3.62
N PRO A 88 20.59 -19.57 4.08
CA PRO A 88 19.26 -19.16 4.47
C PRO A 88 18.34 -19.22 3.24
N LYS A 89 17.21 -19.92 3.37
CA LYS A 89 16.20 -20.10 2.32
C LYS A 89 15.45 -18.79 2.11
N THR A 90 16.07 -17.89 1.36
CA THR A 90 15.57 -16.55 1.05
C THR A 90 15.58 -16.29 -0.45
N ALA A 91 14.76 -15.34 -0.90
CA ALA A 91 14.78 -14.85 -2.27
C ALA A 91 14.92 -13.33 -2.30
N ARG A 92 15.60 -12.82 -3.33
CA ARG A 92 15.76 -11.38 -3.57
C ARG A 92 15.68 -11.11 -5.06
N ILE A 93 14.90 -10.10 -5.45
CA ILE A 93 14.87 -9.61 -6.83
C ILE A 93 16.13 -8.79 -7.09
N ALA A 94 16.78 -8.98 -8.25
CA ALA A 94 17.98 -8.23 -8.60
C ALA A 94 17.70 -6.71 -8.56
N GLY A 95 18.59 -5.95 -7.90
CA GLY A 95 18.42 -4.51 -7.72
C GLY A 95 17.36 -4.08 -6.69
N SER A 96 16.66 -5.04 -6.05
CA SER A 96 15.78 -4.77 -4.90
C SER A 96 16.55 -4.95 -3.59
N ASN A 97 16.23 -4.13 -2.60
CA ASN A 97 16.73 -4.25 -1.22
C ASN A 97 15.83 -5.11 -0.33
N VAL A 98 14.76 -5.70 -0.88
CA VAL A 98 13.80 -6.51 -0.13
C VAL A 98 14.12 -7.98 -0.34
N THR A 99 14.38 -8.66 0.77
CA THR A 99 14.59 -10.10 0.83
C THR A 99 13.37 -10.73 1.47
N ILE A 100 12.85 -11.81 0.87
CA ILE A 100 11.76 -12.59 1.45
C ILE A 100 12.29 -13.90 2.02
N GLU A 101 11.77 -14.30 3.17
CA GLU A 101 12.15 -15.52 3.86
C GLU A 101 10.97 -16.49 4.02
N LYS A 102 11.27 -17.76 4.32
CA LYS A 102 10.23 -18.78 4.58
C LYS A 102 9.26 -18.35 5.69
N ASN A 103 9.72 -17.60 6.69
CA ASN A 103 8.90 -17.15 7.82
C ASN A 103 7.85 -16.11 7.39
N ASP A 104 8.13 -15.26 6.39
CA ASP A 104 7.17 -14.28 5.87
C ASP A 104 5.93 -14.94 5.27
N LEU A 105 6.08 -16.16 4.73
CA LEU A 105 4.98 -16.89 4.12
C LEU A 105 3.84 -17.18 5.10
N LYS A 106 4.06 -17.09 6.42
CA LYS A 106 2.99 -17.25 7.42
C LYS A 106 1.89 -16.18 7.28
N TYR A 107 2.23 -14.98 6.81
CA TYR A 107 1.28 -13.89 6.58
C TYR A 107 0.37 -14.12 5.37
N LEU A 108 0.65 -15.16 4.57
CA LEU A 108 -0.23 -15.64 3.49
C LEU A 108 -1.19 -16.74 3.94
N LYS A 109 -1.23 -17.10 5.24
CA LYS A 109 -2.29 -17.98 5.75
C LYS A 109 -3.66 -17.27 5.66
N PRO A 110 -4.78 -18.02 5.67
CA PRO A 110 -6.11 -17.42 5.71
C PRO A 110 -6.25 -16.44 6.88
N ARG A 111 -6.99 -15.35 6.63
CA ARG A 111 -7.34 -14.34 7.66
C ARG A 111 -6.16 -13.62 8.31
N GLN A 112 -4.97 -13.66 7.71
CA GLN A 112 -3.79 -12.92 8.16
C GLN A 112 -3.63 -11.62 7.39
N TRP A 113 -3.20 -10.54 8.04
CA TRP A 113 -2.77 -9.34 7.33
C TRP A 113 -1.41 -9.58 6.67
N LEU A 114 -1.23 -9.05 5.46
CA LEU A 114 0.09 -9.07 4.82
C LEU A 114 1.03 -8.13 5.59
N ASN A 115 2.29 -8.52 5.73
CA ASN A 115 3.34 -7.66 6.26
C ASN A 115 4.01 -6.85 5.13
N ASP A 116 4.83 -5.88 5.53
CA ASP A 116 5.60 -5.02 4.61
C ASP A 116 6.47 -5.83 3.65
N THR A 117 7.17 -6.86 4.15
CA THR A 117 8.06 -7.71 3.33
C THR A 117 7.31 -8.34 2.17
N ILE A 118 6.13 -8.94 2.41
CA ILE A 118 5.33 -9.56 1.35
C ILE A 118 4.86 -8.52 0.35
N VAL A 119 4.35 -7.37 0.80
CA VAL A 119 3.86 -6.32 -0.10
C VAL A 119 5.01 -5.79 -0.95
N ASP A 120 6.09 -5.30 -0.33
CA ASP A 120 7.19 -4.69 -1.04
C ASP A 120 7.88 -5.67 -2.00
N PHE A 121 8.10 -6.93 -1.57
CA PHE A 121 8.71 -7.95 -2.43
C PHE A 121 7.87 -8.23 -3.67
N VAL A 122 6.56 -8.45 -3.49
CA VAL A 122 5.65 -8.78 -4.60
C VAL A 122 5.51 -7.60 -5.57
N LEU A 123 5.50 -6.37 -5.08
CA LEU A 123 5.47 -5.19 -5.94
C LEU A 123 6.73 -5.05 -6.79
N GLN A 124 7.91 -5.31 -6.22
CA GLN A 124 9.16 -5.33 -6.99
C GLN A 124 9.18 -6.49 -7.99
N MET A 125 8.67 -7.65 -7.61
CA MET A 125 8.50 -8.79 -8.52
C MET A 125 7.60 -8.45 -9.71
N TYR A 126 6.47 -7.76 -9.51
CA TYR A 126 5.64 -7.29 -10.63
C TYR A 126 6.37 -6.28 -11.51
N LEU A 127 7.10 -5.33 -10.92
CA LEU A 127 7.85 -4.32 -11.67
C LEU A 127 8.88 -4.96 -12.61
N ASP A 128 9.60 -5.98 -12.12
CA ASP A 128 10.60 -6.75 -12.87
C ASP A 128 9.95 -7.63 -13.94
N GLN A 129 8.91 -8.40 -13.57
CA GLN A 129 8.17 -9.27 -14.49
C GLN A 129 7.62 -8.51 -15.70
N TYR A 130 7.08 -7.31 -15.50
CA TYR A 130 6.53 -6.48 -16.58
C TYR A 130 7.57 -5.56 -17.25
N LYS A 131 8.83 -5.56 -16.78
CA LYS A 131 9.95 -4.74 -17.30
C LYS A 131 9.65 -3.24 -17.34
N LEU A 132 9.04 -2.73 -16.27
CA LEU A 132 8.49 -1.36 -16.23
C LEU A 132 9.37 -0.33 -15.49
N HIS A 133 10.60 -0.68 -15.13
CA HIS A 133 11.51 0.17 -14.34
C HIS A 133 11.76 1.56 -14.93
N SER A 134 11.73 1.72 -16.26
CA SER A 134 11.92 3.02 -16.91
C SER A 134 10.71 3.95 -16.73
N GLU A 135 9.49 3.39 -16.67
CA GLU A 135 8.24 4.14 -16.67
C GLU A 135 7.57 4.25 -15.30
N VAL A 136 7.82 3.27 -14.42
CA VAL A 136 7.16 3.13 -13.12
C VAL A 136 8.19 3.18 -12.01
N TYR A 137 7.88 3.91 -10.95
CA TYR A 137 8.60 3.85 -9.68
C TYR A 137 7.66 3.41 -8.57
N ILE A 138 8.12 2.51 -7.72
CA ILE A 138 7.39 2.02 -6.56
C ILE A 138 8.20 2.35 -5.32
N SER A 139 7.64 3.16 -4.41
CA SER A 139 8.24 3.38 -3.10
C SER A 139 8.09 2.12 -2.23
N ASN A 140 8.99 1.93 -1.26
CA ASN A 140 8.74 0.97 -0.19
C ASN A 140 7.54 1.40 0.67
N SER A 141 6.97 0.47 1.44
CA SER A 141 5.81 0.73 2.30
C SER A 141 6.06 1.77 3.39
N PHE A 142 7.31 1.90 3.84
CA PHE A 142 7.70 2.84 4.89
C PHE A 142 7.63 4.30 4.46
N PHE A 143 7.69 4.61 3.16
CA PHE A 143 7.70 6.00 2.68
C PHE A 143 6.49 6.78 3.19
N TYR A 144 5.28 6.26 2.98
CA TYR A 144 4.08 6.97 3.39
C TYR A 144 3.95 7.05 4.91
N SER A 145 4.25 5.97 5.64
CA SER A 145 4.20 5.97 7.10
C SER A 145 5.13 7.02 7.69
N ARG A 146 6.34 7.18 7.12
CA ARG A 146 7.28 8.23 7.53
C ARG A 146 6.75 9.62 7.20
N LEU A 147 6.18 9.81 6.01
CA LEU A 147 5.54 11.06 5.59
C LEU A 147 4.41 11.48 6.51
N ASN A 148 3.55 10.53 6.85
CA ASN A 148 2.42 10.73 7.74
C ASN A 148 2.85 11.05 9.18
N GLN A 149 3.86 10.34 9.70
CA GLN A 149 4.44 10.61 11.01
C GLN A 149 4.97 12.04 11.11
N MET A 150 5.85 12.44 10.20
CA MET A 150 6.51 13.74 10.27
C MET A 150 5.53 14.90 10.01
N SER A 151 4.43 14.66 9.28
CA SER A 151 3.38 15.67 9.08
C SER A 151 2.64 16.09 10.35
N GLN A 152 2.73 15.28 11.41
CA GLN A 152 2.10 15.51 12.71
C GLN A 152 3.03 16.25 13.69
N ASP A 153 4.32 16.34 13.40
CA ASP A 153 5.28 17.09 14.21
C ASP A 153 5.04 18.60 14.03
N ALA A 154 5.26 19.38 15.11
CA ALA A 154 4.90 20.80 15.22
C ALA A 154 5.60 21.76 14.21
N GLY A 155 6.42 21.23 13.29
CA GLY A 155 7.10 21.96 12.23
C GLY A 155 6.90 21.33 10.86
N ARG A 156 5.70 21.48 10.27
CA ARG A 156 5.35 20.87 8.96
C ARG A 156 6.41 21.12 7.86
N LYS A 157 7.06 22.29 7.83
CA LYS A 157 8.14 22.62 6.88
C LYS A 157 9.43 21.81 7.11
N SER A 158 9.96 21.75 8.33
CA SER A 158 11.20 21.01 8.64
C SER A 158 11.01 19.49 8.50
N SER A 159 9.80 19.01 8.79
CA SER A 159 9.39 17.62 8.58
C SER A 159 9.45 17.18 7.11
N PHE A 160 9.07 18.04 6.17
CA PHE A 160 9.21 17.73 4.76
C PHE A 160 10.69 17.69 4.33
N ASP A 161 11.55 18.57 4.86
CA ASP A 161 12.97 18.63 4.48
C ASP A 161 13.73 17.31 4.75
N ALA A 162 13.39 16.62 5.83
CA ALA A 162 13.97 15.30 6.15
C ALA A 162 13.57 14.21 5.13
N ILE A 163 12.33 14.24 4.64
CA ILE A 163 11.79 13.23 3.70
C ILE A 163 12.11 13.56 2.25
N LYS A 164 12.26 14.84 1.91
CA LYS A 164 12.66 15.28 0.57
C LYS A 164 13.98 14.66 0.11
N ARG A 165 14.86 14.32 1.05
CA ARG A 165 16.15 13.66 0.78
C ARG A 165 16.02 12.15 0.53
N TRP A 166 14.93 11.51 0.96
CA TRP A 166 14.73 10.07 0.79
C TRP A 166 14.47 9.63 -0.65
N ILE A 167 13.81 10.48 -1.45
CA ILE A 167 13.52 10.17 -2.85
C ILE A 167 14.11 11.25 -3.75
N GLN A 168 15.03 10.82 -4.62
CA GLN A 168 15.61 11.65 -5.66
C GLN A 168 14.53 12.15 -6.64
N TYR A 169 14.66 13.38 -7.12
CA TYR A 169 13.72 14.00 -8.03
C TYR A 169 13.44 13.13 -9.27
N ASP A 170 14.50 12.63 -9.90
CA ASP A 170 14.42 11.82 -11.12
C ASP A 170 13.67 10.50 -10.91
N LYS A 171 13.66 9.94 -9.69
CA LYS A 171 12.88 8.73 -9.40
C LYS A 171 11.37 8.96 -9.52
N ILE A 172 10.90 10.19 -9.37
CA ILE A 172 9.46 10.52 -9.43
C ILE A 172 9.11 11.21 -10.75
N PHE A 173 9.78 12.31 -11.07
CA PHE A 173 9.33 13.21 -12.14
C PHE A 173 9.73 12.77 -13.55
N SER A 174 10.73 11.88 -13.69
CA SER A 174 11.02 11.22 -14.97
C SER A 174 9.97 10.16 -15.34
N LYS A 175 9.22 9.66 -14.35
CA LYS A 175 8.32 8.52 -14.50
C LYS A 175 6.97 8.90 -15.09
N LYS A 176 6.25 7.89 -15.58
CA LYS A 176 4.84 7.99 -15.99
C LYS A 176 3.92 7.65 -14.82
N LEU A 177 4.37 6.82 -13.89
CA LEU A 177 3.60 6.36 -12.76
C LEU A 177 4.49 6.22 -11.52
N TRP A 178 4.03 6.78 -10.41
CA TRP A 178 4.62 6.56 -9.09
C TRP A 178 3.58 5.89 -8.19
N LEU A 179 3.93 4.71 -7.69
CA LEU A 179 3.09 3.87 -6.85
C LEU A 179 3.62 3.86 -5.42
N ILE A 180 2.72 4.08 -4.47
CA ILE A 180 3.06 4.20 -3.06
C ILE A 180 2.13 3.26 -2.29
N PRO A 181 2.63 2.07 -1.88
CA PRO A 181 1.92 1.27 -0.90
C PRO A 181 1.88 2.03 0.43
N ALA A 182 0.70 2.11 1.04
CA ALA A 182 0.50 2.77 2.31
C ALA A 182 -0.18 1.82 3.29
N CYS A 183 0.30 1.81 4.53
CA CYS A 183 -0.28 1.06 5.64
C CYS A 183 -0.51 1.99 6.83
N GLU A 184 -1.77 2.11 7.26
CA GLU A 184 -2.17 2.82 8.49
C GLU A 184 -3.01 1.85 9.34
N ASP A 185 -2.63 1.60 10.58
CA ASP A 185 -3.34 0.69 11.49
C ASP A 185 -3.67 -0.69 10.87
N HIS A 186 -2.67 -1.32 10.24
CA HIS A 186 -2.77 -2.60 9.52
C HIS A 186 -3.69 -2.59 8.29
N HIS A 187 -4.11 -1.42 7.82
CA HIS A 187 -4.91 -1.26 6.63
C HIS A 187 -4.05 -0.84 5.43
N TRP A 188 -3.95 -1.74 4.45
CA TRP A 188 -3.24 -1.50 3.20
C TRP A 188 -4.11 -0.83 2.15
N TYR A 189 -3.58 0.21 1.51
CA TYR A 189 -4.17 0.83 0.33
C TYR A 189 -3.08 1.38 -0.59
N LEU A 190 -3.43 1.66 -1.84
CA LEU A 190 -2.49 2.17 -2.84
C LEU A 190 -2.74 3.64 -3.12
N ILE A 191 -1.68 4.44 -3.11
CA ILE A 191 -1.70 5.79 -3.68
C ILE A 191 -0.95 5.74 -5.02
N ALA A 192 -1.61 6.18 -6.09
CA ALA A 192 -1.05 6.24 -7.43
C ALA A 192 -0.95 7.69 -7.90
N VAL A 193 0.26 8.15 -8.19
CA VAL A 193 0.52 9.45 -8.81
C VAL A 193 0.82 9.24 -10.29
N VAL A 194 -0.06 9.74 -11.14
CA VAL A 194 0.02 9.58 -12.59
C VAL A 194 0.64 10.83 -13.19
N ASN A 195 1.63 10.64 -14.07
CA ASN A 195 2.37 11.69 -14.76
C ASN A 195 2.90 12.82 -13.82
N PRO A 196 3.66 12.52 -12.76
CA PRO A 196 4.10 13.53 -11.78
C PRO A 196 4.77 14.74 -12.46
N GLY A 197 4.37 15.96 -12.09
CA GLY A 197 4.93 17.22 -12.60
C GLY A 197 4.53 17.60 -14.04
N LYS A 198 3.62 16.84 -14.69
CA LYS A 198 3.18 17.07 -16.08
C LYS A 198 1.75 17.65 -16.10
N LYS A 199 1.34 18.24 -17.24
CA LYS A 199 0.03 18.93 -17.39
C LYS A 199 -1.20 18.06 -17.05
N LYS A 200 -1.15 16.75 -17.30
CA LYS A 200 -2.26 15.80 -17.08
C LYS A 200 -2.03 14.92 -15.84
N GLN A 201 -1.44 15.48 -14.80
CA GLN A 201 -1.15 14.74 -13.57
C GLN A 201 -2.37 14.61 -12.67
N PHE A 202 -2.45 13.49 -11.96
CA PHE A 202 -3.48 13.27 -10.96
C PHE A 202 -3.04 12.25 -9.91
N ILE A 203 -3.67 12.31 -8.75
CA ILE A 203 -3.50 11.36 -7.66
C ILE A 203 -4.80 10.55 -7.53
N ALA A 204 -4.68 9.23 -7.52
CA ALA A 204 -5.77 8.31 -7.22
C ALA A 204 -5.44 7.48 -5.97
N VAL A 205 -6.39 7.36 -5.05
CA VAL A 205 -6.28 6.46 -3.90
C VAL A 205 -7.21 5.26 -4.10
N MET A 206 -6.61 4.08 -4.14
CA MET A 206 -7.29 2.79 -4.32
C MET A 206 -7.36 2.08 -2.97
N ASP A 207 -8.49 2.26 -2.30
CA ASP A 207 -8.75 1.73 -0.95
C ASP A 207 -9.97 0.82 -0.99
N SER A 208 -9.76 -0.47 -0.71
CA SER A 208 -10.80 -1.50 -0.74
C SER A 208 -11.68 -1.52 0.51
N LEU A 209 -11.27 -0.90 1.62
CA LEU A 209 -12.15 -0.66 2.78
C LEU A 209 -12.78 0.74 2.74
N ASN A 210 -12.30 1.58 1.84
CA ASN A 210 -12.81 2.90 1.60
C ASN A 210 -12.86 3.78 2.88
N ARG A 211 -11.70 3.95 3.50
CA ARG A 211 -11.55 4.90 4.61
C ARG A 211 -11.36 6.32 4.04
N TYR A 212 -12.46 6.97 3.66
CA TYR A 212 -12.45 8.29 3.00
C TYR A 212 -11.57 9.33 3.70
N ASN A 213 -11.62 9.40 5.04
CA ASN A 213 -10.82 10.35 5.83
C ASN A 213 -9.31 10.09 5.69
N ALA A 214 -8.88 8.83 5.81
CA ALA A 214 -7.49 8.43 5.63
C ALA A 214 -7.03 8.68 4.19
N SER A 215 -7.85 8.32 3.21
CA SER A 215 -7.59 8.57 1.79
C SER A 215 -7.42 10.06 1.47
N GLY A 216 -8.30 10.92 1.99
CA GLY A 216 -8.22 12.38 1.79
C GLY A 216 -6.98 13.01 2.44
N LYS A 217 -6.63 12.56 3.65
CA LYS A 217 -5.38 12.95 4.33
C LYS A 217 -4.17 12.54 3.50
N ALA A 218 -4.13 11.29 3.04
CA ALA A 218 -3.03 10.77 2.23
C ALA A 218 -2.79 11.60 0.96
N MET A 219 -3.87 11.97 0.27
CA MET A 219 -3.80 12.78 -0.94
C MET A 219 -3.27 14.18 -0.68
N THR A 220 -3.68 14.80 0.43
CA THR A 220 -3.17 16.12 0.84
C THR A 220 -1.67 16.05 1.10
N LEU A 221 -1.21 15.05 1.86
CA LEU A 221 0.20 14.87 2.17
C LEU A 221 1.06 14.64 0.92
N ILE A 222 0.62 13.79 0.00
CA ILE A 222 1.34 13.55 -1.26
C ILE A 222 1.34 14.79 -2.15
N LYS A 223 0.23 15.53 -2.20
CA LYS A 223 0.14 16.78 -2.96
C LYS A 223 1.11 17.83 -2.42
N ASP A 224 1.20 17.98 -1.11
CA ASP A 224 2.12 18.89 -0.44
C ASP A 224 3.58 18.48 -0.71
N PHE A 225 3.89 17.18 -0.55
CA PHE A 225 5.22 16.63 -0.83
C PHE A 225 5.65 16.91 -2.29
N LEU A 226 4.80 16.62 -3.27
CA LEU A 226 5.08 16.87 -4.69
C LEU A 226 5.28 18.36 -4.97
N SER A 227 4.46 19.23 -4.37
CA SER A 227 4.57 20.68 -4.54
C SER A 227 5.90 21.20 -4.01
N CYS A 228 6.31 20.76 -2.82
CA CYS A 228 7.60 21.13 -2.24
C CYS A 228 8.77 20.61 -3.07
N LYS A 229 8.77 19.32 -3.43
CA LYS A 229 9.88 18.68 -4.18
C LYS A 229 10.02 19.26 -5.58
N TYR A 230 8.91 19.60 -6.24
CA TYR A 230 8.94 20.21 -7.57
C TYR A 230 9.45 21.66 -7.53
N LEU A 231 9.00 22.44 -6.54
CA LEU A 231 9.43 23.83 -6.36
C LEU A 231 10.93 23.94 -6.08
N GLU A 232 11.46 23.07 -5.24
CA GLU A 232 12.89 23.03 -4.90
C GLU A 232 13.76 22.79 -6.14
N GLU A 233 13.41 21.81 -6.96
CA GLU A 233 14.25 21.35 -8.07
C GLU A 233 14.03 22.15 -9.36
N ASN A 234 12.90 22.84 -9.51
CA ASN A 234 12.56 23.59 -10.73
C ASN A 234 12.40 25.10 -10.52
N GLY A 235 12.39 25.58 -9.27
CA GLY A 235 12.15 26.99 -8.94
C GLY A 235 10.74 27.50 -9.28
N LYS A 236 9.80 26.62 -9.63
CA LYS A 236 8.44 26.98 -10.06
C LYS A 236 7.37 26.09 -9.42
N THR A 237 6.14 26.58 -9.39
CA THR A 237 5.01 25.81 -8.85
C THR A 237 4.66 24.64 -9.76
N ILE A 238 4.27 23.52 -9.13
CA ILE A 238 3.84 22.32 -9.85
C ILE A 238 2.51 22.58 -10.57
N PRO A 239 2.30 22.04 -11.79
CA PRO A 239 1.00 22.16 -12.46
C PRO A 239 -0.15 21.63 -11.60
N PRO A 240 -1.40 22.10 -11.79
CA PRO A 240 -2.54 21.67 -10.98
C PRO A 240 -2.67 20.14 -10.93
N ILE A 241 -2.84 19.61 -9.71
CA ILE A 241 -2.97 18.17 -9.45
C ILE A 241 -4.45 17.84 -9.22
N LYS A 242 -5.03 17.03 -10.11
CA LYS A 242 -6.36 16.46 -9.90
C LYS A 242 -6.31 15.30 -8.91
N THR A 243 -7.43 15.06 -8.24
CA THR A 243 -7.50 14.16 -7.09
C THR A 243 -8.74 13.28 -7.20
N LEU A 244 -8.58 11.97 -7.00
CA LEU A 244 -9.68 11.00 -6.98
C LEU A 244 -9.59 10.08 -5.76
N VAL A 245 -10.72 9.93 -5.07
CA VAL A 245 -10.91 8.93 -4.02
C VAL A 245 -11.87 7.85 -4.54
N ARG A 246 -11.49 6.58 -4.32
CA ARG A 246 -12.23 5.35 -4.63
C ARG A 246 -12.51 5.12 -6.13
N PRO A 247 -11.54 4.59 -6.87
CA PRO A 247 -11.81 4.00 -8.17
C PRO A 247 -11.92 2.47 -8.13
N ILE A 248 -12.07 1.79 -6.98
CA ILE A 248 -12.01 0.32 -6.92
C ILE A 248 -13.18 -0.33 -6.16
N PRO A 249 -13.52 -1.61 -6.43
CA PRO A 249 -14.50 -2.37 -5.67
C PRO A 249 -14.09 -2.53 -4.20
N VAL A 250 -15.11 -2.49 -3.33
CA VAL A 250 -14.96 -2.68 -1.88
C VAL A 250 -14.76 -4.17 -1.59
N GLN A 251 -13.87 -4.49 -0.65
CA GLN A 251 -13.68 -5.87 -0.19
C GLN A 251 -14.76 -6.28 0.81
N GLU A 252 -15.07 -7.57 0.87
CA GLU A 252 -16.12 -8.11 1.74
C GLU A 252 -15.62 -8.46 3.16
N ASN A 253 -14.30 -8.64 3.33
CA ASN A 253 -13.68 -9.00 4.61
C ASN A 253 -12.75 -7.89 5.13
N ASN A 254 -12.09 -8.10 6.28
CA ASN A 254 -11.23 -7.09 6.92
C ASN A 254 -9.72 -7.43 6.88
N HIS A 255 -9.30 -8.42 6.09
CA HIS A 255 -7.92 -8.92 6.10
C HIS A 255 -7.24 -9.01 4.73
N ASP A 256 -7.99 -8.81 3.65
CA ASP A 256 -7.47 -8.92 2.28
C ASP A 256 -7.12 -7.58 1.62
N CYS A 257 -7.09 -6.47 2.37
CA CYS A 257 -6.73 -5.15 1.84
C CYS A 257 -5.34 -5.15 1.17
N GLY A 258 -4.39 -5.90 1.72
CA GLY A 258 -3.09 -6.12 1.08
C GLY A 258 -3.18 -6.80 -0.29
N LEU A 259 -4.08 -7.78 -0.47
CA LEU A 259 -4.28 -8.46 -1.76
C LEU A 259 -4.97 -7.54 -2.78
N HIS A 260 -5.93 -6.71 -2.32
CA HIS A 260 -6.56 -5.70 -3.17
C HIS A 260 -5.57 -4.62 -3.61
N LEU A 261 -4.61 -4.23 -2.76
CA LEU A 261 -3.49 -3.38 -3.13
C LEU A 261 -2.66 -4.03 -4.24
N LEU A 262 -2.27 -5.30 -4.09
CA LEU A 262 -1.50 -6.03 -5.10
C LEU A 262 -2.23 -6.10 -6.45
N ARG A 263 -3.54 -6.40 -6.44
CA ARG A 263 -4.40 -6.39 -7.63
C ARG A 263 -4.42 -5.02 -8.32
N SER A 264 -4.55 -3.96 -7.52
CA SER A 264 -4.59 -2.58 -8.03
C SER A 264 -3.31 -2.21 -8.77
N VAL A 265 -2.15 -2.63 -8.23
CA VAL A 265 -0.87 -2.46 -8.93
C VAL A 265 -0.82 -3.26 -10.21
N GLN A 266 -1.25 -4.54 -10.21
CA GLN A 266 -1.30 -5.35 -11.42
C GLN A 266 -2.16 -4.70 -12.52
N LEU A 267 -3.32 -4.14 -12.18
CA LEU A 267 -4.19 -3.46 -13.14
C LEU A 267 -3.54 -2.21 -13.74
N LEU A 268 -2.79 -1.45 -12.94
CA LEU A 268 -2.05 -0.27 -13.41
C LEU A 268 -0.83 -0.64 -14.26
N MET A 269 -0.33 -1.86 -14.16
CA MET A 269 0.79 -2.37 -14.96
C MET A 269 0.31 -3.09 -16.23
N LEU A 270 -0.56 -4.10 -16.10
CA LEU A 270 -1.01 -4.99 -17.17
C LEU A 270 -2.04 -4.34 -18.10
N HIS A 271 -2.97 -3.55 -17.54
CA HIS A 271 -4.04 -2.90 -18.29
C HIS A 271 -3.92 -1.38 -18.27
N ARG A 272 -2.68 -0.88 -18.16
CA ARG A 272 -2.35 0.55 -17.93
C ARG A 272 -3.21 1.54 -18.70
N SER A 273 -3.31 1.41 -20.02
CA SER A 273 -4.06 2.37 -20.84
C SER A 273 -5.53 2.45 -20.43
N LYS A 274 -6.19 1.28 -20.35
CA LYS A 274 -7.61 1.16 -19.98
C LYS A 274 -7.85 1.63 -18.54
N THR A 275 -6.97 1.23 -17.61
CA THR A 275 -7.06 1.66 -16.20
C THR A 275 -6.91 3.17 -16.07
N LEU A 276 -5.92 3.78 -16.72
CA LEU A 276 -5.70 5.23 -16.65
C LEU A 276 -6.81 6.03 -17.36
N GLU A 277 -7.38 5.49 -18.44
CA GLU A 277 -8.52 6.09 -19.13
C GLU A 277 -9.76 6.09 -18.23
N LEU A 278 -10.10 4.95 -17.64
CA LEU A 278 -11.18 4.83 -16.66
C LEU A 278 -11.00 5.83 -15.51
N LEU A 279 -9.82 5.89 -14.90
CA LEU A 279 -9.53 6.83 -13.81
C LEU A 279 -9.72 8.29 -14.24
N ARG A 280 -9.33 8.64 -15.46
CA ARG A 280 -9.53 10.00 -16.00
C ARG A 280 -11.00 10.30 -16.25
N LEU A 281 -11.77 9.33 -16.73
CA LEU A 281 -13.21 9.48 -16.90
C LEU A 281 -13.87 9.76 -15.54
N ILE A 282 -13.59 8.95 -14.53
CA ILE A 282 -14.13 9.14 -13.17
C ILE A 282 -13.76 10.53 -12.61
N ILE A 283 -12.53 11.00 -12.83
CA ILE A 283 -12.10 12.34 -12.39
C ILE A 283 -12.89 13.47 -13.05
N ASN A 284 -13.25 13.32 -14.33
CA ASN A 284 -13.87 14.38 -15.11
C ASN A 284 -15.40 14.34 -15.02
N ILE A 285 -15.97 13.16 -14.80
CA ILE A 285 -17.41 12.94 -14.69
C ILE A 285 -17.82 13.23 -13.25
N LYS A 286 -18.43 14.40 -13.02
CA LYS A 286 -19.03 14.78 -11.73
C LYS A 286 -20.29 13.95 -11.42
N GLY A 287 -20.14 12.67 -11.11
CA GLY A 287 -21.22 11.86 -10.53
C GLY A 287 -22.12 11.08 -11.50
N HIS A 288 -21.65 10.72 -12.71
CA HIS A 288 -22.27 9.61 -13.46
C HIS A 288 -21.54 8.31 -13.14
N GLU A 289 -22.32 7.25 -13.03
CA GLU A 289 -21.84 5.90 -12.77
C GLU A 289 -21.02 5.42 -13.99
N VAL A 290 -19.72 5.24 -13.79
CA VAL A 290 -18.86 4.65 -14.81
C VAL A 290 -18.88 3.15 -14.57
N ASP A 291 -19.35 2.37 -15.54
CA ASP A 291 -19.26 0.90 -15.50
C ASP A 291 -17.79 0.49 -15.50
N SER A 292 -17.25 0.37 -14.30
CA SER A 292 -15.86 0.00 -14.04
C SER A 292 -15.71 -1.49 -13.77
N ASP A 293 -16.83 -2.20 -13.56
CA ASP A 293 -16.87 -3.57 -13.06
C ASP A 293 -16.16 -4.52 -14.00
N ARG A 294 -16.31 -4.34 -15.32
CA ARG A 294 -15.63 -5.16 -16.32
C ARG A 294 -14.11 -5.07 -16.24
N LEU A 295 -13.56 -3.87 -15.99
CA LEU A 295 -12.11 -3.71 -15.84
C LEU A 295 -11.64 -4.40 -14.57
N TRP A 296 -12.35 -4.22 -13.46
CA TRP A 296 -11.98 -4.88 -12.21
C TRP A 296 -12.08 -6.40 -12.37
N GLN A 297 -13.16 -6.94 -12.90
CA GLN A 297 -13.36 -8.38 -13.13
C GLN A 297 -12.27 -9.00 -14.01
N SER A 298 -11.67 -8.25 -14.95
CA SER A 298 -10.61 -8.76 -15.84
C SER A 298 -9.34 -9.21 -15.11
N THR A 299 -9.08 -8.70 -13.91
CA THR A 299 -7.95 -9.10 -13.07
C THR A 299 -8.48 -9.45 -11.68
N PRO A 300 -8.67 -10.73 -11.33
CA PRO A 300 -9.19 -11.11 -10.03
C PRO A 300 -8.20 -10.77 -8.90
N VAL A 301 -8.69 -10.69 -7.67
CA VAL A 301 -7.83 -10.55 -6.49
C VAL A 301 -6.91 -11.78 -6.40
N PRO A 302 -5.58 -11.60 -6.26
CA PRO A 302 -4.64 -12.72 -6.14
C PRO A 302 -5.01 -13.65 -4.97
N SER A 303 -5.07 -14.96 -5.23
CA SER A 303 -5.29 -15.93 -4.16
C SER A 303 -4.06 -16.03 -3.27
N ARG A 304 -4.27 -16.04 -1.95
CA ARG A 304 -3.24 -16.34 -0.95
C ARG A 304 -2.47 -17.62 -1.26
N LYS A 305 -3.17 -18.67 -1.71
CA LYS A 305 -2.56 -19.97 -2.06
C LYS A 305 -1.63 -19.84 -3.27
N GLN A 306 -2.08 -19.16 -4.32
CA GLN A 306 -1.28 -18.94 -5.53
C GLN A 306 -0.05 -18.09 -5.23
N LEU A 307 -0.22 -16.99 -4.49
CA LEU A 307 0.88 -16.12 -4.11
C LEU A 307 1.92 -16.86 -3.25
N ARG A 308 1.44 -17.66 -2.27
CA ARG A 308 2.32 -18.49 -1.44
C ARG A 308 3.10 -19.51 -2.28
N GLN A 309 2.46 -20.17 -3.23
CA GLN A 309 3.13 -21.14 -4.11
C GLN A 309 4.19 -20.47 -5.00
N ALA A 310 3.89 -19.29 -5.55
CA ALA A 310 4.84 -18.52 -6.34
C ALA A 310 6.10 -18.16 -5.53
N LEU A 311 5.91 -17.63 -4.32
CA LEU A 311 7.03 -17.24 -3.44
C LEU A 311 7.84 -18.44 -2.95
N ILE A 312 7.21 -19.59 -2.69
CA ILE A 312 7.93 -20.83 -2.35
C ILE A 312 8.87 -21.25 -3.49
N ARG A 313 8.44 -21.12 -4.76
CA ARG A 313 9.29 -21.47 -5.90
C ARG A 313 10.53 -20.58 -5.95
N LEU A 314 10.34 -19.27 -5.76
CA LEU A 314 11.44 -18.29 -5.75
C LEU A 314 12.41 -18.48 -4.58
N ILE A 315 11.92 -18.90 -3.41
CA ILE A 315 12.78 -19.16 -2.23
C ILE A 315 13.60 -20.45 -2.38
N LYS A 316 13.16 -21.38 -3.25
CA LYS A 316 13.81 -22.67 -3.47
C LYS A 316 14.76 -22.66 -4.68
N SER A 317 14.62 -21.70 -5.59
CA SER A 317 15.48 -21.51 -6.77
C SER A 317 16.76 -20.79 -6.38
#